data_AF-A0A821CBM8-F1
#
_entry.id   AF-A0A821CBM8-F1
#
_cell.length_a   1.000
_cell.length_b   1.000
_cell.length_c   1.000
_cell.angle_alpha   90.00
_cell.angle_beta   90.00
_cell.angle_gamma   90.00
#
_symmetry.space_group_name_H-M   'P 1'
#
loop_
_entity.id
_entity.type
_entity.pdbx_description
1 polymer ?
#
loop_
_entity_poly.entity_id
_entity_poly.type
_entity_poly.pdbx_seq_one_letter_code
_entity_poly.pdbx_strand_id
1 'polypeptide(L)' 'NFTKDYETRIKEIQNQTLKVTTVIEPPYVMLNPNWTNSTDKYMGFCIDILLDLSERLSFAFEIEIVKDEIFGK' A
#
# COMPACT_ATOMS: atom_id res chain seq x y z
N ASN A 1 -28.13 4.13 -3.54
CA ASN A 1 -27.87 3.34 -2.32
C ASN A 1 -26.37 3.16 -2.14
N PHE A 2 -25.79 3.79 -1.11
CA PHE A 2 -24.35 3.83 -0.86
C PHE A 2 -23.72 2.45 -0.59
N THR A 3 -24.42 1.53 0.07
CA THR A 3 -23.93 0.17 0.33
C THR A 3 -23.64 -0.62 -0.95
N LYS A 4 -24.50 -0.50 -1.97
CA LYS A 4 -24.29 -1.17 -3.27
C LYS A 4 -23.08 -0.61 -4.02
N ASP A 5 -22.83 0.68 -3.90
CA ASP A 5 -21.66 1.33 -4.52
C ASP A 5 -20.36 0.86 -3.86
N TYR A 6 -20.34 0.79 -2.53
CA TYR A 6 -19.21 0.24 -1.77
C TYR A 6 -18.90 -1.21 -2.15
N GLU A 7 -19.92 -2.09 -2.15
CA GLU A 7 -19.74 -3.50 -2.55
C GLU A 7 -19.23 -3.64 -3.99
N THR A 8 -19.67 -2.76 -4.89
CA THR A 8 -19.19 -2.74 -6.28
C THR A 8 -17.71 -2.37 -6.34
N ARG A 9 -17.31 -1.32 -5.65
CA ARG A 9 -15.91 -0.86 -5.61
C ARG A 9 -14.96 -1.87 -4.97
N ILE A 10 -15.40 -2.58 -3.93
CA ILE A 10 -14.62 -3.67 -3.31
C ILE A 10 -14.34 -4.77 -4.36
N LYS A 11 -15.36 -5.15 -5.14
CA LYS A 11 -15.21 -6.16 -6.20
C LYS A 11 -14.28 -5.72 -7.32
N GLU A 12 -14.24 -4.42 -7.63
CA GLU A 12 -13.37 -3.88 -8.70
C GLU A 12 -11.88 -4.00 -8.35
N ILE A 13 -11.52 -3.87 -7.06
CA ILE A 13 -10.12 -3.95 -6.59
C ILE A 13 -9.70 -5.35 -6.14
N GLN A 14 -10.65 -6.24 -5.87
CA GLN A 14 -10.37 -7.60 -5.44
C GLN A 14 -9.56 -8.36 -6.51
N ASN A 15 -8.53 -9.09 -6.08
CA ASN A 15 -7.54 -9.78 -6.91
C ASN A 15 -6.74 -8.88 -7.88
N GLN A 16 -6.77 -7.56 -7.69
CA GLN A 16 -5.92 -6.64 -8.44
C GLN A 16 -4.62 -6.34 -7.70
N THR A 17 -3.57 -6.03 -8.46
CA THR A 17 -2.33 -5.47 -7.90
C THR A 17 -2.35 -3.95 -8.05
N LEU A 18 -2.38 -3.23 -6.92
CA LEU A 18 -2.37 -1.77 -6.88
C LEU A 18 -0.94 -1.25 -6.76
N LYS A 19 -0.60 -0.20 -7.51
CA LYS A 19 0.62 0.56 -7.28
C LYS A 19 0.38 1.63 -6.23
N VAL A 20 1.17 1.60 -5.16
CA VAL A 20 1.07 2.54 -4.05
C VAL A 20 2.32 3.41 -4.02
N THR A 21 2.15 4.67 -4.41
CA THR A 21 3.23 5.66 -4.41
C THR A 21 3.38 6.29 -3.03
N THR A 22 4.58 6.28 -2.47
CA THR A 22 4.87 6.82 -1.13
C THR A 22 6.29 7.37 -1.03
N VAL A 23 6.64 8.00 0.09
CA VAL A 23 7.98 8.53 0.39
C VAL A 23 8.57 7.80 1.59
N ILE A 24 9.90 7.69 1.67
CA ILE A 24 10.58 7.15 2.85
C ILE A 24 10.61 8.25 3.91
N GLU A 25 9.74 8.13 4.91
CA GLU A 25 9.65 9.07 6.02
C GLU A 25 9.39 8.28 7.31
N PRO A 26 10.39 8.14 8.20
CA PRO A 26 10.20 7.54 9.51
C PRO A 26 9.20 8.35 10.36
N PRO A 27 8.24 7.71 11.05
CA PRO A 27 8.04 6.27 11.24
C PRO A 27 7.01 5.64 10.27
N TYR A 28 6.58 6.37 9.24
CA TYR A 28 5.49 5.99 8.36
C TYR A 28 5.90 4.93 7.33
N VAL A 29 7.02 5.15 6.63
CA VAL A 29 7.60 4.21 5.68
C VAL A 29 9.12 4.25 5.80
N MET A 30 9.73 3.10 5.96
CA MET A 30 11.16 2.90 6.18
C MET A 30 11.63 1.69 5.40
N LEU A 31 12.91 1.65 5.04
CA LEU A 31 13.53 0.41 4.55
C LEU A 31 13.66 -0.57 5.71
N ASN A 32 13.18 -1.80 5.51
CA ASN A 32 13.42 -2.88 6.47
C ASN A 32 14.90 -3.27 6.37
N PRO A 33 15.72 -3.18 7.43
CA PRO A 33 17.15 -3.50 7.36
C PRO A 33 17.43 -4.99 7.11
N ASN A 34 16.47 -5.87 7.38
CA ASN A 34 16.64 -7.32 7.30
C ASN A 34 15.95 -7.93 6.06
N TRP A 35 15.54 -7.12 5.09
CA TRP A 35 14.84 -7.59 3.91
C TRP A 35 15.73 -8.55 3.08
N THR A 36 15.19 -9.72 2.74
CA THR A 36 15.89 -10.71 1.89
C THR A 36 15.23 -10.87 0.52
N ASN A 37 14.01 -10.34 0.36
CA ASN A 37 13.19 -10.44 -0.82
C ASN A 37 12.42 -9.12 -1.05
N SER A 38 11.81 -8.97 -2.22
CA SER A 38 11.07 -7.75 -2.57
C SER A 38 9.84 -7.50 -1.69
N THR A 39 9.27 -8.55 -1.09
CA THR A 39 7.99 -8.50 -0.38
C THR A 39 8.10 -7.76 0.96
N ASP A 40 9.20 -7.93 1.67
CA ASP A 40 9.38 -7.35 3.02
C ASP A 40 10.34 -6.14 3.02
N LYS A 41 10.50 -5.49 1.86
CA LYS A 41 11.48 -4.43 1.65
C LYS A 41 11.19 -3.16 2.47
N TYR A 42 9.92 -2.86 2.71
CA TYR A 42 9.49 -1.65 3.43
C TYR A 42 8.74 -2.01 4.70
N MET A 43 8.86 -1.18 5.73
CA MET A 43 8.18 -1.30 7.01
C MET A 43 7.74 0.06 7.54
N GLY A 44 6.87 0.08 8.55
CA GLY A 44 6.40 1.30 9.20
C GLY A 44 4.89 1.38 9.22
N PHE A 45 4.37 2.41 9.89
CA PHE A 45 2.94 2.52 10.18
C PHE A 45 2.04 2.46 8.93
N CYS A 46 2.45 3.09 7.82
CA CYS A 46 1.67 3.07 6.58
C CYS A 46 1.72 1.69 5.90
N ILE A 47 2.81 0.94 6.06
CA ILE A 47 2.93 -0.41 5.50
C ILE A 47 2.02 -1.37 6.28
N ASP A 48 1.99 -1.28 7.61
CA ASP A 48 1.13 -2.12 8.45
C ASP A 48 -0.36 -1.93 8.10
N ILE A 49 -0.79 -0.68 7.87
CA ILE A 49 -2.16 -0.38 7.42
C ILE A 49 -2.42 -0.97 6.03
N LEU A 50 -1.49 -0.82 5.09
CA LEU A 50 -1.66 -1.36 3.74
C LEU A 50 -1.78 -2.88 3.75
N LEU A 51 -1.01 -3.56 4.60
CA LEU A 51 -1.11 -5.01 4.79
C LEU A 51 -2.49 -5.40 5.32
N ASP A 52 -2.99 -4.77 6.38
CA ASP A 52 -4.33 -5.05 6.94
C ASP A 52 -5.45 -4.77 5.92
N LEU A 53 -5.34 -3.68 5.15
CA LEU A 53 -6.29 -3.39 4.07
C LEU A 53 -6.20 -4.41 2.93
N SER A 54 -5.00 -4.82 2.54
CA SER A 54 -4.79 -5.80 1.47
C SER A 54 -5.41 -7.15 1.79
N GLU A 55 -5.30 -7.59 3.05
CA GLU A 55 -5.92 -8.81 3.54
C GLU A 55 -7.44 -8.69 3.57
N ARG A 56 -7.98 -7.63 4.20
CA ARG A 56 -9.43 -7.42 4.33
C ARG A 56 -10.15 -7.26 3.00
N LEU A 57 -9.51 -6.61 2.04
CA LEU A 57 -10.09 -6.28 0.74
C LEU A 57 -9.62 -7.21 -0.37
N SER A 58 -8.72 -8.14 -0.06
CA SER A 58 -8.18 -9.15 -0.99
C SER A 58 -7.57 -8.54 -2.27
N PHE A 59 -6.78 -7.48 -2.14
CA PHE A 59 -5.94 -6.94 -3.22
C PHE A 59 -4.46 -7.20 -2.90
N ALA A 60 -3.60 -7.19 -3.93
CA ALA A 60 -2.15 -7.15 -3.77
C ALA A 60 -1.64 -5.72 -4.02
N PHE A 61 -0.46 -5.36 -3.53
CA PHE A 61 0.11 -4.05 -3.81
C PHE A 61 1.63 -4.08 -4.01
N GLU A 62 2.12 -3.09 -4.75
CA GLU A 62 3.53 -2.82 -4.96
C GLU A 62 3.85 -1.38 -4.55
N ILE A 63 4.91 -1.20 -3.77
CA ILE A 63 5.34 0.12 -3.29
C ILE A 63 6.27 0.77 -4.33
N GLU A 64 5.91 1.99 -4.74
CA GLU A 64 6.73 2.87 -5.57
C GLU A 64 7.18 4.08 -4.75
N ILE A 65 8.49 4.26 -4.59
CA ILE A 65 9.03 5.43 -3.87
C ILE A 65 9.13 6.62 -4.82
N VAL A 66 8.49 7.73 -4.48
CA VAL A 66 8.62 8.98 -5.24
C VAL A 66 10.05 9.48 -5.15
N LYS A 67 10.63 9.85 -6.30
CA LYS A 67 12.06 10.22 -6.42
C LYS A 67 12.35 11.65 -5.97
N ASP A 68 11.33 12.49 -5.91
CA ASP A 68 11.43 13.91 -5.67
C ASP A 68 11.15 14.31 -4.22
N GLU A 69 10.69 13.38 -3.36
CA GLU A 69 10.31 13.63 -1.96
C GLU A 69 9.28 14.77 -1.78
N ILE A 70 8.60 15.18 -2.85
CA ILE A 70 7.62 16.28 -2.85
C ILE A 70 6.21 15.71 -2.84
N PHE A 71 5.39 16.17 -1.89
CA PHE A 71 3.97 15.86 -1.84
C PHE A 71 3.20 16.78 -2.79
N GLY A 72 2.64 16.20 -3.86
CA GLY A 72 1.64 16.86 -4.71
C GLY A 72 2.21 17.95 -5.63
N LYS A 73 1.69 18.00 -6.85
CA LYS A 73 1.87 19.13 -7.76
C LYS A 73 0.50 19.68 -8.13
#